data_AF-A0A366FPD2-F1
#
_entry.id   AF-A0A366FPD2-F1
#
_cell.length_a   1.000
_cell.length_b   1.000
_cell.length_c   1.000
_cell.angle_alpha   90.00
_cell.angle_beta   90.00
_cell.angle_gamma   90.00
#
_symmetry.space_group_name_H-M   'P 1'
#
loop_
_entity.id
_entity.type
_entity.pdbx_description
1 polymer ?
#
loop_
_entity_poly.entity_id
_entity_poly.type
_entity_poly.pdbx_seq_one_letter_code
_entity_poly.pdbx_strand_id
1 'polypeptide(L)'
;MLEGAAALIDRERPVVLVEAEDRHRTRAVASVRTFMESRGYDGFFILRGALRTIDELTDDMQSVANLNSTMLRTKMCYVGFLFVSRKKASGFARNMEDALGKQTNSDSV
;
A
#
# COMPACT_ATOMS: atom_id res chain seq x y z
N MET A 1 -13.13 -1.36 -11.73
CA MET A 1 -12.30 -2.59 -11.77
C MET A 1 -12.54 -3.45 -10.53
N LEU A 2 -12.32 -2.94 -9.31
CA LEU A 2 -12.45 -3.74 -8.07
C LEU A 2 -13.84 -4.35 -7.84
N GLU A 3 -14.92 -3.70 -8.27
CA GLU A 3 -16.29 -4.24 -8.17
C GLU A 3 -16.44 -5.62 -8.84
N GLY A 4 -15.76 -5.87 -9.96
CA GLY A 4 -15.81 -7.18 -10.64
C GLY A 4 -15.16 -8.31 -9.84
N ALA A 5 -14.28 -7.98 -8.89
CA ALA A 5 -13.63 -8.94 -8.00
C ALA A 5 -14.26 -8.98 -6.59
N ALA A 6 -15.32 -8.20 -6.33
CA ALA A 6 -15.88 -8.01 -4.98
C ALA A 6 -16.25 -9.34 -4.32
N ALA A 7 -16.96 -10.22 -5.04
CA ALA A 7 -17.38 -11.52 -4.50
C ALA A 7 -16.20 -12.40 -4.08
N LEU A 8 -15.07 -12.33 -4.80
CA LEU A 8 -13.85 -13.07 -4.47
C LEU A 8 -13.16 -12.47 -3.26
N ILE A 9 -13.06 -11.13 -3.21
CA ILE A 9 -12.46 -10.39 -2.08
C ILE A 9 -13.24 -10.67 -0.78
N ASP A 10 -14.58 -10.65 -0.85
CA ASP A 10 -15.44 -10.87 0.30
C ASP A 10 -15.38 -12.32 0.83
N ARG A 11 -15.23 -13.30 -0.08
CA ARG A 11 -15.15 -14.72 0.27
C ARG A 11 -13.77 -15.14 0.75
N GLU A 12 -12.73 -14.90 -0.04
CA GLU A 12 -11.38 -15.45 0.21
C GLU A 12 -10.55 -14.59 1.18
N ARG A 13 -10.94 -13.32 1.34
CA ARG A 13 -10.23 -12.34 2.16
C ARG A 13 -8.72 -12.28 1.83
N PRO A 14 -8.32 -12.16 0.55
CA PRO A 14 -6.91 -12.17 0.18
C PRO A 14 -6.20 -10.92 0.73
N VAL A 15 -4.88 -10.98 0.84
CA VAL A 15 -4.05 -9.75 0.90
C VAL A 15 -4.02 -9.17 -0.51
N VAL A 16 -4.29 -7.87 -0.66
CA VAL A 16 -4.40 -7.22 -1.97
C VAL A 16 -3.37 -6.12 -2.09
N LEU A 17 -2.50 -6.20 -3.09
CA LEU A 17 -1.64 -5.10 -3.50
C LEU A 17 -2.32 -4.35 -4.65
N VAL A 18 -2.49 -3.03 -4.52
CA VAL A 18 -3.14 -2.16 -5.50
C VAL A 18 -2.22 -1.02 -5.86
N GLU A 19 -1.80 -0.97 -7.12
CA GLU A 19 -1.17 0.23 -7.67
C GLU A 19 -2.27 1.23 -8.05
N ALA A 20 -2.31 2.36 -7.35
CA ALA A 20 -3.30 3.41 -7.59
C ALA A 20 -2.62 4.77 -7.48
N GLU A 21 -2.80 5.59 -8.52
CA GLU A 21 -2.35 6.96 -8.55
C GLU A 21 -3.42 7.84 -9.16
N ASP A 22 -3.63 9.00 -8.56
CA ASP A 22 -4.64 9.96 -9.00
C ASP A 22 -4.34 10.54 -10.40
N ARG A 23 -3.11 10.35 -10.90
CA ARG A 23 -2.70 10.68 -12.28
C ARG A 23 -3.49 9.91 -13.35
N HIS A 24 -3.93 8.69 -13.06
CA HIS A 24 -4.67 7.85 -14.01
C HIS A 24 -6.19 8.07 -13.94
N ARG A 25 -6.67 8.49 -12.76
CA ARG A 25 -8.07 8.85 -12.51
C ARG A 25 -8.11 9.67 -11.23
N THR A 26 -8.70 10.85 -11.28
CA THR A 26 -8.93 11.69 -10.10
C THR A 26 -9.62 10.89 -8.99
N ARG A 27 -9.07 10.94 -7.76
CA ARG A 27 -9.55 10.18 -6.59
C ARG A 27 -9.44 8.66 -6.71
N ALA A 28 -8.53 8.14 -7.53
CA ALA A 28 -8.28 6.70 -7.63
C ALA A 28 -7.95 6.12 -6.25
N VAL A 29 -7.00 6.73 -5.53
CA VAL A 29 -6.55 6.24 -4.21
C VAL A 29 -7.71 6.25 -3.22
N ALA A 30 -8.44 7.37 -3.13
CA ALA A 30 -9.58 7.49 -2.24
C ALA A 30 -10.67 6.46 -2.56
N SER A 31 -10.96 6.21 -3.84
CA SER A 31 -11.97 5.23 -4.24
C SER A 31 -11.59 3.80 -3.87
N VAL A 32 -10.31 3.42 -4.04
CA VAL A 32 -9.78 2.11 -3.66
C VAL A 32 -9.85 1.94 -2.14
N ARG A 33 -9.43 2.97 -1.40
CA ARG A 33 -9.49 2.99 0.07
C ARG A 33 -10.92 2.75 0.57
N THR A 34 -11.88 3.56 0.13
CA THR A 34 -13.29 3.40 0.53
C THR A 34 -13.84 2.00 0.19
N PHE A 35 -13.51 1.48 -1.00
CA PHE A 35 -13.94 0.15 -1.41
C PHE A 35 -13.42 -0.96 -0.49
N MET A 36 -12.15 -0.89 -0.08
CA MET A 36 -11.53 -1.90 0.78
C MET A 36 -11.97 -1.76 2.25
N GLU A 37 -11.99 -0.54 2.79
CA GLU A 37 -12.35 -0.28 4.19
C GLU A 37 -13.77 -0.73 4.53
N SER A 38 -14.72 -0.44 3.61
CA SER A 38 -16.12 -0.89 3.72
C SER A 38 -16.25 -2.42 3.80
N ARG A 39 -15.23 -3.16 3.35
CA ARG A 39 -15.17 -4.61 3.38
C ARG A 39 -14.37 -5.17 4.53
N GLY A 40 -13.92 -4.39 5.52
CA GLY A 40 -13.17 -5.00 6.63
C GLY A 40 -11.66 -5.03 6.45
N TYR A 41 -11.11 -4.20 5.56
CA TYR A 41 -9.67 -4.14 5.29
C TYR A 41 -9.03 -2.90 5.89
N ASP A 42 -7.80 -3.07 6.34
CA ASP A 42 -6.90 -1.97 6.70
C ASP A 42 -5.89 -1.79 5.56
N GLY A 43 -5.64 -0.53 5.20
CA GLY A 43 -4.71 -0.15 4.15
C GLY A 43 -3.36 0.28 4.70
N PHE A 44 -2.30 -0.09 4.01
CA PHE A 44 -0.93 0.24 4.34
C PHE A 44 -0.16 0.69 3.10
N PHE A 45 0.93 1.41 3.32
CA PHE A 45 1.90 1.75 2.29
C PHE A 45 3.31 1.77 2.88
N ILE A 46 4.32 1.76 2.02
CA ILE A 46 5.71 1.89 2.45
C ILE A 46 6.17 3.31 2.14
N LEU A 47 6.67 4.01 3.14
CA LEU A 47 7.27 5.33 3.00
C LEU A 47 8.67 5.30 3.62
N ARG A 48 9.69 5.52 2.79
CA ARG A 48 11.11 5.56 3.22
C ARG A 48 11.51 4.30 4.02
N GLY A 49 11.06 3.13 3.56
CA GLY A 49 11.35 1.84 4.19
C GLY A 49 10.52 1.51 5.43
N ALA A 50 9.59 2.37 5.85
CA ALA A 50 8.69 2.11 6.97
C ALA A 50 7.26 1.81 6.48
N LEU A 51 6.62 0.81 7.09
CA LEU A 51 5.20 0.56 6.90
C LEU A 51 4.38 1.68 7.58
N ARG A 52 3.43 2.26 6.86
CA ARG A 52 2.54 3.34 7.30
C ARG A 52 1.10 2.97 7.04
N THR A 53 0.18 3.45 7.87
CA THR A 53 -1.25 3.23 7.62
C THR A 53 -1.73 4.19 6.55
N ILE A 54 -2.72 3.80 5.74
CA ILE A 54 -3.28 4.67 4.70
C ILE A 54 -3.93 5.96 5.27
N ASP A 55 -4.17 6.02 6.58
CA ASP A 55 -4.61 7.23 7.27
C ASP A 55 -3.53 8.32 7.31
N GLU A 56 -2.25 7.95 7.26
CA GLU A 56 -1.09 8.86 7.24
C GLU A 56 -0.81 9.44 5.85
N LEU A 57 -1.55 9.01 4.81
CA LEU A 57 -1.32 9.43 3.44
C LEU A 57 -1.76 10.89 3.23
N THR A 58 -0.87 11.71 2.69
CA THR A 58 -1.18 13.07 2.20
C THR A 58 -1.00 13.18 0.69
N ASP A 59 -1.68 14.12 0.04
CA ASP A 59 -1.63 14.29 -1.42
C ASP A 59 -0.21 14.58 -1.94
N ASP A 60 0.61 15.29 -1.14
CA ASP A 60 2.01 15.59 -1.48
C ASP A 60 2.88 14.34 -1.59
N MET A 61 2.53 13.26 -0.87
CA MET A 61 3.24 11.97 -0.94
C MET A 61 3.03 11.24 -2.27
N GLN A 62 2.07 11.69 -3.10
CA GLN A 62 1.77 11.15 -4.42
C GLN A 62 2.24 12.06 -5.56
N SER A 63 3.00 13.12 -5.26
CA SER A 63 3.45 14.06 -6.29
C SER A 63 4.42 13.42 -7.29
N VAL A 64 4.09 13.54 -8.58
CA VAL A 64 4.93 13.08 -9.70
C VAL A 64 6.30 13.77 -9.71
N ALA A 65 6.40 14.98 -9.15
CA ALA A 65 7.68 15.67 -8.99
C ALA A 65 8.66 14.91 -8.08
N ASN A 66 8.16 14.04 -7.20
CA ASN A 66 8.96 13.17 -6.34
C ASN A 66 9.32 11.84 -7.01
N LEU A 67 8.78 11.54 -8.20
CA LEU A 67 9.15 10.38 -9.02
C LEU A 67 10.42 10.71 -9.83
N ASN A 68 11.53 10.96 -9.14
CA ASN A 68 12.82 11.08 -9.81
C ASN A 68 13.32 9.66 -10.14
N SER A 69 13.43 9.34 -11.43
CA SER A 69 13.75 7.99 -11.95
C SER A 69 15.12 7.47 -11.54
N THR A 70 15.96 8.31 -10.92
CA THR A 70 17.31 7.97 -10.44
C THR A 70 17.34 7.50 -8.98
N MET A 71 16.25 7.61 -8.21
CA MET A 71 16.21 7.13 -6.82
C MET A 71 15.91 5.62 -6.77
N LEU A 72 16.58 4.91 -5.87
CA LEU A 72 16.22 3.52 -5.52
C LEU A 72 14.73 3.46 -5.16
N ARG A 73 14.01 2.44 -5.63
CA ARG A 73 12.58 2.25 -5.35
C ARG A 73 12.26 2.26 -3.84
N THR A 74 13.21 1.88 -3.00
CA THR A 74 13.12 1.93 -1.52
C THR A 74 13.11 3.35 -0.95
N LYS A 75 13.55 4.35 -1.72
CA LYS A 75 13.57 5.79 -1.39
C LYS A 75 12.52 6.62 -2.15
N MET A 76 11.80 6.01 -3.10
CA MET A 76 10.77 6.71 -3.88
C MET A 76 9.48 6.93 -3.06
N CYS A 77 8.78 8.04 -3.35
CA CYS A 77 7.40 8.26 -2.93
C CYS A 77 6.48 7.33 -3.75
N TYR A 78 5.52 6.70 -3.08
CA TYR A 78 5.04 5.35 -3.39
C TYR A 78 3.70 5.28 -4.14
N VAL A 79 3.52 4.22 -4.94
CA VAL A 79 2.37 4.00 -5.84
C VAL A 79 1.42 2.85 -5.40
N GLY A 80 1.86 1.94 -4.54
CA GLY A 80 1.26 0.59 -4.46
C GLY A 80 0.62 0.17 -3.14
N PHE A 81 -0.57 0.59 -2.76
CA PHE A 81 -1.20 0.24 -1.47
C PHE A 81 -1.37 -1.26 -1.19
N LEU A 82 -1.15 -1.67 0.05
CA LEU A 82 -1.36 -3.02 0.54
C LEU A 82 -2.56 -3.08 1.48
N PHE A 83 -3.55 -3.90 1.16
CA PHE A 83 -4.75 -4.07 1.96
C PHE A 83 -4.80 -5.45 2.59
N VAL A 84 -4.98 -5.48 3.91
CA VAL A 84 -5.08 -6.72 4.69
C VAL A 84 -6.42 -6.75 5.41
N SER A 85 -7.09 -7.90 5.35
CA SER A 85 -8.35 -8.07 6.09
C SER A 85 -8.07 -7.98 7.59
N ARG A 86 -8.87 -7.21 8.33
CA ARG A 86 -8.81 -7.11 9.80
C ARG A 86 -8.81 -8.47 10.49
N LYS A 87 -9.48 -9.47 9.89
CA LYS A 87 -9.51 -10.86 10.39
C LYS A 87 -8.17 -11.60 10.26
N LYS A 88 -7.27 -11.13 9.39
CA LYS A 88 -5.94 -11.71 9.11
C LYS A 88 -4.79 -10.80 9.55
N ALA A 89 -5.08 -9.62 10.11
CA ALA A 89 -4.08 -8.60 10.43
C ALA A 89 -3.19 -8.95 11.64
N SER A 90 -3.53 -9.99 12.42
CA SER A 90 -2.75 -10.43 13.57
C SER A 90 -1.29 -10.71 13.21
N GLY A 91 -0.37 -9.90 13.75
CA GLY A 91 1.07 -10.03 13.52
C GLY A 91 1.57 -9.57 12.14
N PHE A 92 0.68 -9.04 11.28
CA PHE A 92 1.05 -8.58 9.93
C PHE A 92 2.06 -7.44 9.95
N ALA A 93 1.80 -6.39 10.73
CA ALA A 93 2.69 -5.23 10.84
C ALA A 93 4.10 -5.63 11.29
N ARG A 94 4.19 -6.43 12.36
CA ARG A 94 5.47 -6.96 12.87
C ARG A 94 6.23 -7.78 11.82
N ASN A 95 5.55 -8.71 11.14
CA ASN A 95 6.20 -9.53 10.11
C ASN A 95 6.70 -8.69 8.92
N MET A 96 5.98 -7.62 8.58
CA MET A 96 6.36 -6.71 7.52
C MET A 96 7.54 -5.83 7.93
N GLU A 97 7.54 -5.29 9.15
CA GLU A 97 8.67 -4.55 9.72
C GLU A 97 9.94 -5.42 9.76
N ASP A 98 9.83 -6.67 10.20
CA ASP A 98 10.94 -7.64 10.18
C ASP A 98 11.45 -7.91 8.76
N ALA A 99 10.56 -7.99 7.77
CA ALA A 99 10.93 -8.19 6.37
C ALA A 99 11.63 -6.95 5.78
N LEU A 100 11.16 -5.76 6.11
CA LEU A 100 11.74 -4.49 5.69
C LEU A 100 13.13 -4.25 6.32
N GLY A 101 13.31 -4.60 7.60
CA GLY A 101 14.59 -4.50 8.30
C GLY A 101 15.67 -5.46 7.77
N LYS A 102 15.28 -6.66 7.28
CA LYS A 102 16.21 -7.60 6.65
C LYS A 102 16.71 -7.13 5.29
N GLN A 103 15.89 -6.41 4.53
CA GLN A 103 16.28 -5.85 3.22
C GLN A 103 17.33 -4.75 3.37
N THR A 104 17.29 -3.96 4.45
CA THR A 104 18.24 -2.86 4.67
C THR A 104 19.66 -3.34 4.96
N ASN A 105 19.84 -4.56 5.47
CA ASN A 105 21.15 -5.16 5.74
C ASN A 105 21.76 -5.91 4.55
N SER A 106 21.04 -6.05 3.42
CA SER A 106 21.53 -6.78 2.25
C SER A 106 22.15 -5.89 1.15
N ASP A 107 22.02 -4.57 1.26
CA ASP A 107 22.51 -3.61 0.25
C ASP A 107 23.84 -2.93 0.65
N SER A 108 24.60 -3.54 1.57
CA SER A 108 25.95 -3.10 1.97
C SER A 108 27.01 -4.15 1.61
N VAL A 109 27.25 -4.36 0.31
CA VAL A 109 28.46 -5.01 -0.23
C VAL A 109 28.88 -4.27 -1.49
#